data_AF-Q4UB45-F1
#
_entry.id   AF-Q4UB45-F1
#
_cell.length_a   1.000
_cell.length_b   1.000
_cell.length_c   1.000
_cell.angle_alpha   90.00
_cell.angle_beta   90.00
_cell.angle_gamma   90.00
#
_symmetry.space_group_name_H-M   'P 1'
#
loop_
_entity.id
_entity.type
_entity.pdbx_description
1 polymer ?
#
loop_
_entity_poly.entity_id
_entity_poly.type
_entity_poly.pdbx_seq_one_letter_code
_entity_poly.pdbx_strand_id
1 'polypeptide(L)'
;MEFSTLDLSWLPPDADEQLALGFRVVSNAYKTRVSGLESEIRSLKSGLSEKSDHLNSLQSKYNSLEEQLVQLNQRGNQLFEENKNLLNTVKKLQKDLDRLENLKKVVLSSFQDEMKEVDGGVNRYFTDDVPNTFSQKPSTDSNRNEGPDAFLKGLNLTSVSRPLQGNPPSASYRNTVDGRQFFKNAKNLLSPEDFSSFLSTIKKFNAQMMTRDETLAHAMRVFGEHSKAFEEFKQLLNPKN
;
A
#
# COMPACT_ATOMS: atom_id res chain seq x y z
N MET A 1 47.96 66.91 16.69
CA MET A 1 47.18 66.24 15.64
C MET A 1 48.03 66.29 14.39
N GLU A 2 48.79 65.24 14.11
CA GLU A 2 49.44 65.12 12.81
C GLU A 2 48.36 64.73 11.80
N PHE A 3 48.07 65.63 10.86
CA PHE A 3 47.33 65.27 9.67
C PHE A 3 48.25 64.34 8.88
N SER A 4 47.86 63.07 8.75
CA SER A 4 48.46 62.17 7.77
C SER A 4 48.27 62.79 6.39
N THR A 5 49.25 63.57 5.97
CA THR A 5 49.30 64.17 4.63
C THR A 5 49.24 63.00 3.66
N LEU A 6 48.18 62.93 2.86
CA LEU A 6 48.05 61.90 1.85
C LEU A 6 49.33 61.93 1.00
N ASP A 7 50.07 60.83 1.01
CA ASP A 7 51.23 60.66 0.15
C ASP A 7 50.74 60.56 -1.30
N LEU A 8 50.90 61.66 -2.02
CA LEU A 8 50.51 61.82 -3.43
C LEU A 8 51.69 61.53 -4.37
N SER A 9 52.77 60.90 -3.89
CA SER A 9 53.94 60.54 -4.71
C SER A 9 53.61 59.60 -5.89
N TRP A 10 52.47 58.91 -5.85
CA TRP A 10 51.96 58.08 -6.94
C TRP A 10 51.28 58.87 -8.05
N LEU A 11 50.99 60.15 -7.83
CA LEU A 11 50.26 61.01 -8.76
C LEU A 11 51.26 61.67 -9.72
N PRO A 12 50.99 61.68 -11.04
CA PRO A 12 51.83 62.37 -12.00
C PRO A 12 51.99 63.86 -11.65
N PRO A 13 53.16 64.47 -11.84
CA PRO A 13 53.39 65.88 -11.51
C PRO A 13 52.69 66.86 -12.47
N ASP A 14 52.39 66.42 -13.70
CA ASP A 14 51.70 67.21 -14.72
C ASP A 14 50.17 67.13 -14.61
N ALA A 15 49.49 68.27 -14.73
CA ALA A 15 48.04 68.36 -14.52
C ALA A 15 47.21 67.64 -15.60
N ASP A 16 47.67 67.64 -16.85
CA ASP A 16 47.00 66.94 -17.95
C ASP A 16 47.15 65.41 -17.79
N GLU A 17 48.31 64.95 -17.31
CA GLU A 17 48.53 63.54 -16.97
C GLU A 17 47.65 63.06 -15.79
N GLN A 18 47.43 63.89 -14.78
CA GLN A 18 46.50 63.60 -13.67
C GLN A 18 45.06 63.45 -14.16
N LEU A 19 44.62 64.35 -15.03
CA LEU A 19 43.28 64.28 -15.63
C LEU A 19 43.12 63.00 -16.46
N ALA A 20 44.13 62.66 -17.27
CA ALA A 20 44.15 61.42 -18.05
C ALA A 20 44.09 60.16 -17.15
N LEU A 21 44.80 60.17 -16.01
CA LEU A 21 44.73 59.10 -15.01
C LEU A 21 43.33 59.01 -14.40
N GLY A 22 42.72 60.14 -14.03
CA GLY A 22 41.35 60.20 -13.53
C GLY A 22 40.34 59.59 -14.52
N PHE A 23 40.43 59.96 -15.80
CA PHE A 23 39.60 59.35 -16.85
C PHE A 23 39.82 57.84 -16.97
N ARG A 24 41.07 57.36 -16.84
CA ARG A 24 41.38 55.93 -16.89
C ARG A 24 40.79 55.19 -15.69
N VAL A 25 40.91 55.75 -14.47
CA VAL A 25 40.35 55.17 -13.24
C VAL A 25 38.83 55.06 -13.35
N VAL A 26 38.17 56.16 -13.75
CA VAL A 26 36.71 56.18 -13.94
C VAL A 26 36.30 55.19 -15.04
N SER A 27 36.98 55.20 -16.19
CA SER A 27 36.71 54.27 -17.30
C SER A 27 36.84 52.81 -16.85
N ASN A 28 37.89 52.46 -16.11
CA ASN A 28 38.06 51.11 -15.56
C ASN A 28 36.99 50.73 -14.55
N ALA A 29 36.57 51.67 -13.68
CA ALA A 29 35.48 51.42 -12.74
C ALA A 29 34.17 51.10 -13.48
N TYR A 30 33.83 51.88 -14.52
CA TYR A 30 32.67 51.60 -15.37
C TYR A 30 32.80 50.27 -16.10
N LYS A 31 33.95 49.96 -16.71
CA LYS A 31 34.19 48.68 -17.38
C LYS A 31 34.02 47.50 -16.44
N THR A 32 34.56 47.59 -15.22
CA THR A 32 34.43 46.55 -14.19
C THR A 32 32.98 46.35 -13.80
N ARG A 33 32.22 47.44 -13.60
CA ARG A 33 30.80 47.38 -13.29
C ARG A 33 29.99 46.75 -14.42
N VAL A 34 30.22 47.15 -15.66
CA VAL A 34 29.55 46.58 -16.84
C VAL A 34 29.86 45.09 -16.95
N SER A 35 31.13 44.69 -16.83
CA SER A 35 31.54 43.29 -16.87
C SER A 35 30.88 42.45 -15.78
N GLY A 36 30.76 43.00 -14.56
CA GLY A 36 30.05 42.37 -13.46
C GLY A 36 28.57 42.14 -13.77
N LEU A 37 27.87 43.17 -14.25
CA LEU A 37 26.47 43.08 -14.65
C LEU A 37 26.25 42.10 -15.82
N GLU A 38 27.14 42.09 -16.81
CA GLU A 38 27.09 41.12 -17.91
C GLU A 38 27.27 39.68 -17.42
N SER A 39 28.17 39.47 -16.45
CA SER A 39 28.37 38.15 -15.83
C SER A 39 27.14 37.71 -15.04
N GLU A 40 26.53 38.62 -14.28
CA GLU A 40 25.30 38.35 -13.53
C GLU A 40 24.15 38.01 -14.48
N ILE A 41 23.96 38.77 -15.57
CA ILE A 41 22.96 38.47 -16.60
C ILE A 41 23.18 37.08 -17.19
N ARG A 42 24.42 36.70 -17.50
CA ARG A 42 24.73 35.35 -18.00
C ARG A 42 24.36 34.27 -16.99
N SER A 43 24.71 34.47 -15.72
CA SER A 43 24.38 33.52 -14.64
C SER A 43 22.87 33.38 -14.45
N LEU A 44 22.13 34.49 -14.43
CA LEU A 44 20.67 34.48 -14.31
C LEU A 44 20.01 33.79 -15.50
N LYS A 45 20.50 34.02 -16.72
CA LYS A 45 20.01 33.33 -17.92
C LYS A 45 20.25 31.81 -17.86
N SER A 46 21.42 31.38 -17.39
CA SER A 46 21.72 29.95 -17.18
C SER A 46 20.74 29.35 -16.17
N GLY A 47 20.55 30.00 -15.02
CA GLY A 47 19.62 29.54 -13.99
C GLY A 47 18.17 29.47 -14.49
N LEU A 48 17.74 30.44 -15.33
CA LEU A 48 16.42 30.40 -15.96
C LEU A 48 16.28 29.18 -16.89
N SER A 49 17.30 28.89 -17.70
CA SER A 49 17.32 27.71 -18.59
C SER A 49 17.23 26.41 -17.79
N GLU A 50 18.03 26.27 -16.74
CA GLU A 50 17.98 25.08 -15.88
C GLU A 50 16.60 24.91 -15.25
N LYS A 51 15.99 25.98 -14.73
CA LYS A 51 14.63 25.92 -14.16
C LYS A 51 13.60 25.54 -15.22
N SER A 52 13.74 26.03 -16.45
CA SER A 52 12.90 25.63 -17.58
C SER A 52 13.03 24.13 -17.87
N ASP A 53 14.24 23.58 -17.87
CA ASP A 53 14.46 22.14 -18.08
C ASP A 53 13.88 21.27 -16.96
N HIS A 54 13.99 21.73 -15.70
CA HIS A 54 13.35 21.07 -14.56
C HIS A 54 11.83 21.07 -14.69
N LEU A 55 11.23 22.17 -15.13
CA LEU A 55 9.79 22.29 -15.35
C LEU A 55 9.35 21.33 -16.45
N ASN A 56 10.07 21.28 -17.57
CA ASN A 56 9.79 20.34 -18.67
C ASN A 56 9.86 18.87 -18.19
N SER A 57 10.90 18.50 -17.43
CA SER A 57 11.03 17.15 -16.87
C SER A 57 9.88 16.80 -15.94
N LEU A 58 9.49 17.74 -15.06
CA LEU A 58 8.39 17.53 -14.13
C LEU A 58 7.04 17.41 -14.87
N GLN A 59 6.84 18.21 -15.92
CA GLN A 59 5.66 18.13 -16.76
C GLN A 59 5.58 16.79 -17.51
N SER A 60 6.69 16.26 -18.03
CA SER A 60 6.71 14.92 -18.62
C SER A 60 6.36 13.83 -17.60
N LYS A 61 6.86 13.92 -16.36
CA LYS A 61 6.52 12.98 -15.28
C LYS A 61 5.04 13.07 -14.92
N TYR A 62 4.50 14.28 -14.82
CA TYR A 62 3.08 14.52 -14.56
C TYR A 62 2.21 13.86 -15.63
N ASN A 63 2.51 14.11 -16.91
CA ASN A 63 1.77 13.52 -18.03
C ASN A 63 1.83 11.98 -18.01
N SER A 64 2.99 11.40 -17.68
CA SER A 64 3.13 9.94 -17.58
C SER A 64 2.31 9.35 -16.42
N LEU A 65 2.27 10.02 -15.27
CA LEU A 65 1.44 9.62 -14.13
C LEU A 65 -0.05 9.73 -14.43
N GLU A 66 -0.46 10.81 -15.11
CA GLU A 66 -1.83 11.00 -15.57
C GLU A 66 -2.26 9.88 -16.53
N GLU A 67 -1.40 9.52 -17.48
CA GLU A 67 -1.65 8.39 -18.39
C GLU A 67 -1.81 7.06 -17.63
N GLN A 68 -0.92 6.77 -16.67
CA GLN A 68 -1.02 5.56 -15.85
C GLN A 68 -2.32 5.52 -15.03
N LEU A 69 -2.76 6.65 -14.49
CA LEU A 69 -4.01 6.75 -13.75
C LEU A 69 -5.20 6.41 -14.66
N VAL A 70 -5.23 6.98 -15.86
CA VAL A 70 -6.28 6.69 -16.85
C VAL A 70 -6.28 5.21 -17.22
N GLN A 71 -5.10 4.62 -17.49
CA GLN A 71 -4.98 3.19 -17.80
C GLN A 71 -5.45 2.29 -16.65
N LEU A 72 -5.07 2.59 -15.41
CA LEU A 72 -5.51 1.83 -14.23
C LEU A 72 -7.03 1.95 -14.01
N ASN A 73 -7.60 3.14 -14.22
CA ASN A 73 -9.03 3.33 -14.13
C ASN A 73 -9.78 2.50 -15.19
N GLN A 74 -9.30 2.53 -16.44
CA GLN A 74 -9.87 1.74 -17.53
C GLN A 74 -9.77 0.23 -17.24
N ARG A 75 -8.62 -0.25 -16.75
CA ARG A 75 -8.43 -1.65 -16.38
C ARG A 75 -9.34 -2.06 -15.22
N GLY A 76 -9.51 -1.19 -14.23
CA GLY A 76 -10.45 -1.38 -13.12
C GLY A 76 -11.88 -1.55 -13.60
N ASN A 77 -12.34 -0.70 -14.51
CA ASN A 77 -13.68 -0.78 -15.09
C ASN A 77 -13.90 -2.07 -15.89
N GLN A 78 -12.89 -2.51 -16.66
CA GLN A 78 -12.95 -3.79 -17.38
C GLN A 78 -13.11 -4.96 -16.42
N LEU A 79 -12.26 -5.04 -15.39
CA LEU A 79 -12.33 -6.10 -14.38
C LEU A 79 -13.66 -6.09 -13.63
N PHE A 80 -14.23 -4.91 -13.38
CA PHE A 80 -15.55 -4.77 -12.76
C PHE A 80 -16.66 -5.39 -13.63
N GLU A 81 -16.69 -5.08 -14.93
CA GLU A 81 -17.68 -5.68 -15.84
C GLU A 81 -17.45 -7.19 -16.04
N GLU A 82 -16.20 -7.65 -16.14
CA GLU A 82 -15.86 -9.07 -16.17
C GLU A 82 -16.38 -9.80 -14.92
N ASN A 83 -16.10 -9.27 -13.72
CA ASN A 83 -16.58 -9.83 -12.46
C ASN A 83 -18.11 -9.86 -12.37
N LYS A 84 -18.78 -8.80 -12.84
CA LYS A 84 -20.24 -8.75 -12.92
C LYS A 84 -20.80 -9.82 -13.86
N ASN A 85 -20.17 -10.03 -15.01
CA ASN A 85 -20.56 -11.07 -15.97
C ASN A 85 -20.34 -12.48 -15.42
N LEU A 86 -19.21 -12.71 -14.74
CA LEU A 86 -18.93 -13.97 -14.06
C LEU A 86 -19.95 -14.23 -12.95
N LEU A 87 -20.26 -13.23 -12.13
CA LEU A 87 -21.28 -13.34 -11.09
C LEU A 87 -22.66 -13.70 -11.68
N ASN A 88 -23.04 -13.10 -12.81
CA ASN A 88 -24.28 -13.44 -13.50
C ASN A 88 -24.26 -14.89 -14.01
N THR A 89 -23.11 -15.36 -14.52
CA THR A 89 -22.93 -16.74 -14.97
C THR A 89 -23.04 -17.72 -13.80
N VAL A 90 -22.38 -17.45 -12.68
CA VAL A 90 -22.46 -18.26 -11.45
C VAL A 90 -23.90 -18.35 -10.97
N LYS A 91 -24.62 -17.21 -10.92
CA LYS A 91 -26.05 -17.20 -10.55
C LYS A 91 -26.92 -18.03 -11.48
N LYS A 92 -26.61 -18.03 -12.79
CA LYS A 92 -27.34 -18.84 -13.77
C LYS A 92 -27.08 -20.33 -13.56
N LEU A 93 -25.81 -20.72 -13.42
CA LEU A 93 -25.41 -22.10 -13.17
C LEU A 93 -26.00 -22.64 -11.86
N GLN A 94 -26.04 -21.83 -10.81
CA GLN A 94 -26.67 -22.22 -9.54
C GLN A 94 -28.15 -22.56 -9.73
N LYS A 95 -28.90 -21.72 -10.46
CA LYS A 95 -30.32 -22.00 -10.77
C LYS A 95 -30.50 -23.28 -11.58
N ASP A 96 -29.60 -23.54 -12.53
CA ASP A 96 -29.65 -24.76 -13.33
C ASP A 96 -29.31 -26.00 -12.49
N LEU A 97 -28.39 -25.88 -11.53
CA LEU A 97 -28.06 -26.92 -10.55
C LEU A 97 -29.27 -27.22 -9.65
N ASP A 98 -29.91 -26.19 -9.08
CA ASP A 98 -31.10 -26.36 -8.24
C ASP A 98 -32.25 -27.06 -9.01
N ARG A 99 -32.40 -26.74 -10.30
CA ARG A 99 -33.36 -27.44 -11.18
C ARG A 99 -33.01 -28.91 -11.36
N LEU A 100 -31.74 -29.23 -11.59
CA LEU A 100 -31.27 -30.61 -11.74
C LEU A 100 -31.43 -31.41 -10.44
N GLU A 101 -31.14 -30.81 -9.28
CA GLU A 101 -31.37 -31.43 -7.98
C GLU A 101 -32.85 -31.71 -7.72
N ASN A 102 -33.72 -30.77 -8.08
CA ASN A 102 -35.17 -30.97 -7.99
C ASN A 102 -35.64 -32.10 -8.91
N LEU A 103 -35.17 -32.14 -10.16
CA LEU A 103 -35.48 -33.23 -11.09
C LEU A 103 -35.00 -34.58 -10.55
N LYS A 104 -33.76 -34.65 -10.04
CA LYS A 104 -33.22 -35.85 -9.40
C LYS A 104 -34.10 -36.31 -8.24
N LYS A 105 -34.54 -35.38 -7.39
CA LYS A 105 -35.42 -35.69 -6.25
C LYS A 105 -36.76 -36.25 -6.73
N VAL A 106 -37.39 -35.62 -7.72
CA VAL A 106 -38.66 -36.09 -8.30
C VAL A 106 -38.52 -37.50 -8.89
N VAL A 107 -37.46 -37.75 -9.67
CA VAL A 107 -37.18 -39.06 -10.27
C VAL A 107 -36.94 -40.13 -9.21
N LEU A 108 -36.14 -39.84 -8.17
CA LEU A 108 -35.91 -40.80 -7.09
C LEU A 108 -37.19 -41.09 -6.28
N SER A 109 -38.03 -40.08 -6.06
CA SER A 109 -39.32 -40.23 -5.41
C SER A 109 -40.30 -41.07 -6.23
N SER A 110 -40.37 -40.90 -7.56
CA SER A 110 -41.24 -41.73 -8.40
C SER A 110 -40.84 -43.20 -8.35
N PHE A 111 -39.54 -43.52 -8.38
CA PHE A 111 -39.08 -44.91 -8.21
C PHE A 111 -39.35 -45.47 -6.81
N GLN A 112 -39.22 -44.65 -5.76
CA GLN A 112 -39.56 -45.07 -4.39
C GLN A 112 -41.06 -45.32 -4.20
N ASP A 113 -41.91 -44.51 -4.83
CA ASP A 113 -43.36 -44.68 -4.76
C ASP A 113 -43.80 -45.92 -5.56
N GLU A 114 -43.22 -46.17 -6.74
CA GLU A 114 -43.44 -47.41 -7.49
C GLU A 114 -42.97 -48.68 -6.73
N MET A 115 -41.88 -48.58 -5.95
CA MET A 115 -41.42 -49.70 -5.10
C MET A 115 -42.31 -49.93 -3.87
N LYS A 116 -42.95 -48.90 -3.32
CA LYS A 116 -43.84 -49.02 -2.16
C LYS A 116 -45.22 -49.58 -2.50
N GLU A 117 -45.70 -49.40 -3.72
CA GLU A 117 -46.97 -50.01 -4.15
C GLU A 117 -46.86 -51.53 -4.38
N VAL A 118 -45.66 -52.07 -4.58
CA VAL A 118 -45.44 -53.52 -4.76
C VAL A 118 -45.35 -54.28 -3.42
N ASP A 119 -45.17 -53.59 -2.29
CA ASP A 119 -45.09 -54.17 -0.95
C ASP A 119 -46.35 -53.88 -0.10
N GLY A 120 -47.52 -53.95 -0.73
CA GLY A 120 -48.83 -53.81 -0.08
C GLY A 120 -49.28 -55.07 0.68
N GLY A 121 -48.37 -55.82 1.29
CA GLY A 121 -48.64 -57.12 1.89
C GLY A 121 -48.03 -57.32 3.28
N VAL A 122 -48.88 -57.20 4.30
CA VAL A 122 -48.77 -57.91 5.60
C VAL A 122 -47.63 -57.47 6.54
N ASN A 123 -47.94 -56.66 7.56
CA ASN A 123 -48.24 -57.16 8.92
C ASN A 123 -48.25 -56.00 9.94
N ARG A 124 -49.43 -55.69 10.48
CA ARG A 124 -49.57 -54.97 11.76
C ARG A 124 -49.54 -55.99 12.89
N TYR A 125 -49.09 -55.52 14.06
CA TYR A 125 -48.99 -56.18 15.37
C TYR A 125 -47.72 -57.00 15.57
N PHE A 126 -46.83 -56.52 16.44
CA PHE A 126 -46.51 -57.16 17.72
C PHE A 126 -45.80 -56.15 18.63
N THR A 127 -46.53 -55.69 19.63
CA THR A 127 -46.00 -55.16 20.89
C THR A 127 -45.42 -56.33 21.68
N ASP A 128 -44.22 -56.20 22.22
CA ASP A 128 -43.95 -56.47 23.64
C ASP A 128 -42.49 -56.16 24.02
N ASP A 129 -42.39 -55.61 25.24
CA ASP A 129 -41.22 -55.18 25.98
C ASP A 129 -40.12 -56.22 26.15
N VAL A 130 -38.87 -55.77 26.40
CA VAL A 130 -38.06 -56.01 27.62
C VAL A 130 -36.69 -55.28 27.48
N PRO A 131 -36.17 -54.62 28.54
CA PRO A 131 -35.06 -53.66 28.46
C PRO A 131 -33.70 -54.32 28.68
N ASN A 132 -32.63 -53.72 28.15
CA ASN A 132 -31.27 -54.03 28.61
C ASN A 132 -30.37 -52.80 28.73
N THR A 133 -29.66 -52.78 29.85
CA THR A 133 -28.88 -51.72 30.47
C THR A 133 -27.49 -51.58 29.84
N PHE A 134 -27.06 -50.37 29.45
CA PHE A 134 -25.70 -49.86 29.76
C PHE A 134 -25.52 -48.36 29.41
N SER A 135 -25.02 -47.60 30.39
CA SER A 135 -24.23 -46.37 30.31
C SER A 135 -24.83 -45.05 29.79
N GLN A 136 -25.07 -44.16 30.76
CA GLN A 136 -25.18 -42.71 30.57
C GLN A 136 -23.82 -42.07 30.27
N LYS A 137 -23.77 -41.19 29.25
CA LYS A 137 -22.92 -39.99 29.22
C LYS A 137 -23.67 -38.86 28.49
N PRO A 138 -23.51 -37.59 28.90
CA PRO A 138 -24.34 -36.50 28.41
C PRO A 138 -23.73 -35.75 27.22
N SER A 139 -24.64 -35.06 26.52
CA SER A 139 -24.49 -33.82 25.76
C SER A 139 -23.83 -33.83 24.37
N THR A 140 -24.74 -33.60 23.41
CA THR A 140 -24.67 -32.66 22.28
C THR A 140 -23.71 -33.00 21.14
N ASP A 141 -24.27 -33.55 20.05
CA ASP A 141 -23.78 -33.22 18.72
C ASP A 141 -24.90 -33.09 17.69
N SER A 142 -24.84 -31.96 16.99
CA SER A 142 -25.21 -31.71 15.60
C SER A 142 -26.49 -32.31 15.03
N ASN A 143 -27.55 -31.50 15.03
CA ASN A 143 -28.43 -31.44 13.86
C ASN A 143 -29.00 -30.02 13.70
N ARG A 144 -28.31 -29.19 12.91
CA ARG A 144 -28.91 -27.98 12.32
C ARG A 144 -28.77 -28.06 10.81
N ASN A 145 -29.91 -28.35 10.21
CA ASN A 145 -30.18 -28.29 8.80
C ASN A 145 -30.20 -26.79 8.39
N GLU A 146 -29.09 -26.23 7.94
CA GLU A 146 -29.05 -24.87 7.39
C GLU A 146 -29.23 -24.93 5.87
N GLY A 147 -30.38 -24.43 5.41
CA GLY A 147 -30.69 -24.26 4.00
C GLY A 147 -29.80 -23.20 3.31
N PRO A 148 -29.82 -23.14 1.97
CA PRO A 148 -28.87 -22.37 1.16
C PRO A 148 -29.00 -20.83 1.27
N ASP A 149 -29.98 -20.32 2.02
CA ASP A 149 -30.18 -18.88 2.23
C ASP A 149 -29.08 -18.20 3.08
N ALA A 150 -28.27 -18.96 3.82
CA ALA A 150 -27.18 -18.42 4.63
C ALA A 150 -26.00 -17.92 3.77
N PHE A 151 -25.79 -18.52 2.59
CA PHE A 151 -24.66 -18.18 1.72
C PHE A 151 -24.87 -16.84 0.99
N LEU A 152 -26.12 -16.53 0.61
CA LEU A 152 -26.44 -15.32 -0.15
C LEU A 152 -26.56 -14.05 0.73
N LYS A 153 -26.81 -14.19 2.04
CA LYS A 153 -26.82 -13.06 2.98
C LYS A 153 -25.42 -12.49 3.27
N GLY A 154 -24.35 -13.20 2.92
CA GLY A 154 -22.96 -12.75 3.11
C GLY A 154 -22.46 -11.74 2.08
N LEU A 155 -23.18 -11.52 0.97
CA LEU A 155 -22.79 -10.58 -0.08
C LEU A 155 -23.47 -9.21 0.12
N ASN A 156 -23.25 -8.60 1.28
CA ASN A 156 -23.63 -7.21 1.50
C ASN A 156 -22.60 -6.30 0.80
N LEU A 157 -22.95 -5.84 -0.40
CA LEU A 157 -22.21 -4.83 -1.17
C LEU A 157 -22.46 -3.44 -0.59
N THR A 158 -22.00 -3.19 0.62
CA THR A 158 -21.78 -1.83 1.13
C THR A 158 -20.51 -1.79 1.98
N SER A 159 -19.52 -1.06 1.46
CA SER A 159 -18.48 -0.31 2.15
C SER A 159 -17.95 -0.81 3.51
N VAL A 160 -16.63 -1.09 3.50
CA VAL A 160 -15.64 -0.98 4.60
C VAL A 160 -15.69 -2.01 5.75
N SER A 161 -14.54 -2.70 5.90
CA SER A 161 -13.91 -3.18 7.15
C SER A 161 -14.03 -4.66 7.57
N ARG A 162 -12.82 -5.22 7.79
CA ARG A 162 -12.38 -6.35 8.66
C ARG A 162 -12.42 -7.77 8.06
N PRO A 163 -11.25 -8.46 7.96
CA PRO A 163 -11.22 -9.91 7.93
C PRO A 163 -11.25 -10.45 9.37
N LEU A 164 -12.21 -11.36 9.60
CA LEU A 164 -12.31 -12.21 10.77
C LEU A 164 -11.31 -13.37 10.70
N GLN A 165 -10.92 -13.75 11.90
CA GLN A 165 -10.03 -14.81 12.34
C GLN A 165 -10.39 -16.19 11.76
N GLY A 166 -9.42 -16.89 11.18
CA GLY A 166 -9.41 -18.34 11.00
C GLY A 166 -8.04 -18.86 11.41
N ASN A 167 -7.98 -19.71 12.45
CA ASN A 167 -6.74 -20.32 12.93
C ASN A 167 -6.25 -21.43 11.97
N PRO A 168 -4.93 -21.74 11.94
CA PRO A 168 -4.27 -22.36 10.79
C PRO A 168 -4.05 -23.88 10.93
N PRO A 169 -3.72 -24.61 9.85
CA PRO A 169 -2.97 -25.85 9.97
C PRO A 169 -1.52 -25.52 10.33
N SER A 170 -1.08 -26.03 11.48
CA SER A 170 0.31 -25.97 11.93
C SER A 170 1.20 -26.76 10.98
N ALA A 171 2.05 -26.05 10.22
CA ALA A 171 3.21 -26.64 9.59
C ALA A 171 4.32 -25.58 9.47
N SER A 172 5.41 -25.86 10.17
CA SER A 172 6.73 -25.24 10.06
C SER A 172 6.95 -23.98 10.89
N TYR A 173 7.62 -24.19 12.02
CA TYR A 173 8.42 -23.19 12.73
C TYR A 173 9.41 -22.54 11.77
N ARG A 174 9.01 -21.45 11.12
CA ARG A 174 9.94 -20.38 10.74
C ARG A 174 9.82 -19.33 11.83
N ASN A 175 10.94 -18.89 12.38
CA ASN A 175 11.03 -17.70 13.22
C ASN A 175 10.74 -16.45 12.36
N THR A 176 9.52 -16.34 11.81
CA THR A 176 9.06 -15.21 11.02
C THR A 176 8.17 -14.37 11.91
N VAL A 177 8.68 -13.19 12.28
CA VAL A 177 7.91 -12.16 12.99
C VAL A 177 6.59 -11.92 12.27
N ASP A 178 5.46 -11.93 13.00
CA ASP A 178 4.16 -11.57 12.43
C ASP A 178 4.12 -10.06 12.20
N GLY A 179 4.18 -9.65 10.93
CA GLY A 179 4.14 -8.24 10.53
C GLY A 179 2.93 -7.50 11.07
N ARG A 180 1.77 -8.17 11.19
CA ARG A 180 0.54 -7.53 11.69
C ARG A 180 0.63 -7.22 13.19
N GLN A 181 1.26 -8.11 13.96
CA GLN A 181 1.47 -7.90 15.39
C GLN A 181 2.59 -6.88 15.65
N PHE A 182 3.64 -6.91 14.84
CA PHE A 182 4.70 -5.90 14.88
C PHE A 182 4.13 -4.48 14.75
N PHE A 183 3.29 -4.21 13.74
CA PHE A 183 2.72 -2.86 13.55
C PHE A 183 1.80 -2.42 14.69
N LYS A 184 1.06 -3.36 15.31
CA LYS A 184 0.27 -3.05 16.50
C LYS A 184 1.16 -2.67 17.69
N ASN A 185 2.23 -3.43 17.91
CA ASN A 185 3.19 -3.16 18.99
C ASN A 185 3.95 -1.86 18.75
N ALA A 186 4.42 -1.62 17.52
CA ALA A 186 5.11 -0.39 17.13
C ALA A 186 4.24 0.85 17.36
N LYS A 187 2.93 0.77 17.08
CA LYS A 187 1.99 1.86 17.32
C LYS A 187 1.81 2.20 18.80
N ASN A 188 1.90 1.20 19.69
CA ASN A 188 1.79 1.40 21.13
C ASN A 188 3.13 1.85 21.76
N LEU A 189 4.25 1.52 21.11
CA LEU A 189 5.59 1.82 21.61
C LEU A 189 6.09 3.22 21.22
N LEU A 190 5.65 3.72 20.06
CA LEU A 190 6.10 4.99 19.49
C LEU A 190 5.11 6.13 19.77
N SER A 191 5.61 7.36 19.77
CA SER A 191 4.75 8.53 19.72
C SER A 191 3.98 8.58 18.39
N PRO A 192 2.83 9.27 18.30
CA PRO A 192 2.09 9.41 17.05
C PRO A 192 2.93 10.02 15.92
N GLU A 193 3.84 10.94 16.26
CA GLU A 193 4.75 11.60 15.33
C GLU A 193 5.82 10.63 14.81
N ASP A 194 6.47 9.88 15.72
CA ASP A 194 7.49 8.89 15.37
C ASP A 194 6.91 7.72 14.57
N PHE A 195 5.69 7.28 14.90
CA PHE A 195 4.99 6.25 14.15
C PHE A 195 4.62 6.72 12.73
N SER A 196 4.16 7.96 12.58
CA SER A 196 3.88 8.56 11.27
C SER A 196 5.15 8.70 10.42
N SER A 197 6.23 9.18 11.05
CA SER A 197 7.56 9.27 10.43
C SER A 197 8.05 7.90 9.96
N PHE A 198 7.92 6.87 10.81
CA PHE A 198 8.25 5.48 10.48
C PHE A 198 7.43 4.92 9.30
N LEU A 199 6.12 5.18 9.23
CA LEU A 199 5.29 4.78 8.09
C LEU A 199 5.69 5.49 6.79
N SER A 200 6.09 6.76 6.86
CA SER A 200 6.59 7.51 5.70
C SER A 200 7.87 6.88 5.14
N THR A 201 8.79 6.49 6.01
CA THR A 201 10.01 5.75 5.65
C THR A 201 9.70 4.43 4.97
N ILE A 202 8.78 3.62 5.51
CA ILE A 202 8.34 2.36 4.87
C ILE A 202 7.71 2.61 3.50
N LYS A 203 6.90 3.66 3.34
CA LYS A 203 6.32 4.03 2.04
C LYS A 203 7.40 4.40 1.02
N LYS A 204 8.41 5.17 1.41
CA LYS A 204 9.55 5.53 0.53
C LYS A 204 10.38 4.31 0.13
N PHE A 205 10.62 3.40 1.06
CA PHE A 205 11.28 2.12 0.78
C PHE A 205 10.47 1.27 -0.22
N ASN A 206 9.16 1.14 -0.01
CA ASN A 206 8.27 0.39 -0.92
C ASN A 206 8.18 1.04 -2.32
N ALA A 207 8.31 2.36 -2.41
CA ALA A 207 8.39 3.10 -3.67
C ALA A 207 9.80 3.06 -4.32
N GLN A 208 10.73 2.25 -3.79
CA GLN A 208 12.13 2.16 -4.23
C GLN A 208 12.90 3.50 -4.18
N MET A 209 12.40 4.49 -3.41
CA MET A 209 13.02 5.81 -3.24
C MET A 209 13.96 5.89 -2.05
N MET A 210 14.09 4.81 -1.28
CA MET A 210 14.93 4.75 -0.09
C MET A 210 15.60 3.39 -0.05
N THR A 211 16.90 3.37 0.23
CA THR A 211 17.65 2.11 0.30
C THR A 211 17.31 1.36 1.57
N ARG A 212 17.66 0.08 1.57
CA ARG A 212 17.50 -0.80 2.74
C ARG A 212 18.24 -0.25 3.96
N ASP A 213 19.48 0.18 3.78
CA ASP A 213 20.34 0.63 4.87
C ASP A 213 19.84 1.95 5.47
N GLU A 214 19.37 2.87 4.62
CA GLU A 214 18.74 4.11 5.09
C GLU A 214 17.46 3.82 5.88
N THR A 215 16.66 2.85 5.44
CA THR A 215 15.41 2.43 6.11
C THR A 215 15.71 1.82 7.48
N LEU A 216 16.76 1.02 7.59
CA LEU A 216 17.22 0.45 8.86
C LEU A 216 17.80 1.52 9.78
N ALA A 217 18.59 2.48 9.27
CA ALA A 217 19.12 3.57 10.07
C ALA A 217 17.99 4.45 10.65
N HIS A 218 16.94 4.69 9.88
CA HIS A 218 15.76 5.41 10.37
C HIS A 218 15.00 4.61 11.42
N ALA A 219 14.79 3.30 11.19
CA ALA A 219 14.15 2.43 12.18
C ALA A 219 14.96 2.34 13.49
N MET A 220 16.29 2.34 13.41
CA MET A 220 17.19 2.35 14.58
C MET A 220 17.04 3.64 15.39
N ARG A 221 16.90 4.80 14.73
CA ARG A 221 16.66 6.08 15.41
C ARG A 221 15.29 6.13 16.10
N VAL A 222 14.26 5.57 15.46
CA VAL A 222 12.87 5.61 15.94
C VAL A 222 12.63 4.61 17.08
N PHE A 223 13.10 3.37 16.94
CA PHE A 223 12.88 2.33 17.95
C PHE A 223 13.99 2.26 19.01
N GLY A 224 15.20 2.72 18.68
CA GLY A 224 16.40 2.55 19.50
C GLY A 224 17.24 1.33 19.10
N GLU A 225 18.55 1.43 19.26
CA GLU A 225 19.56 0.45 18.83
C GLU A 225 19.44 -0.92 19.51
N HIS A 226 18.89 -0.97 20.72
CA HIS A 226 18.69 -2.22 21.48
C HIS A 226 17.22 -2.62 21.61
N SER A 227 16.34 -2.05 20.79
CA SER A 227 14.91 -2.33 20.87
C SER A 227 14.56 -3.65 20.20
N LYS A 228 13.77 -4.48 20.89
CA LYS A 228 13.20 -5.70 20.33
C LYS A 228 12.42 -5.42 19.03
N ALA A 229 11.76 -4.27 18.95
CA ALA A 229 11.03 -3.84 17.76
C ALA A 229 11.97 -3.59 16.57
N PHE A 230 13.18 -3.09 16.79
CA PHE A 230 14.16 -2.90 15.72
C PHE A 230 14.65 -4.24 15.15
N GLU A 231 14.95 -5.22 16.02
CA GLU A 231 15.36 -6.56 15.59
C GLU A 231 14.22 -7.31 14.87
N GLU A 232 12.99 -7.17 15.36
CA GLU A 232 11.79 -7.70 14.69
C GLU A 232 11.59 -7.08 13.31
N PHE A 233 11.77 -5.76 13.18
CA PHE A 233 11.69 -5.05 11.90
C PHE A 233 12.79 -5.49 10.92
N LYS A 234 14.02 -5.70 11.40
CA LYS A 234 15.14 -6.19 10.60
C LYS A 234 14.86 -7.58 10.01
N GLN A 235 14.19 -8.45 10.78
CA GLN A 235 13.74 -9.77 10.31
C GLN A 235 12.58 -9.68 9.30
N LEU A 236 11.64 -8.74 9.48
CA LEU A 236 10.60 -8.48 8.49
C LEU A 236 11.15 -7.92 7.18
N LEU A 237 12.20 -7.10 7.26
CA LEU A 237 12.83 -6.51 6.10
C LEU A 237 13.73 -7.52 5.37
N ASN A 238 14.34 -8.49 6.08
CA ASN A 238 15.10 -9.61 5.51
C ASN A 238 14.41 -10.94 5.84
N PRO A 239 13.42 -11.39 5.04
CA PRO A 239 13.00 -12.77 5.15
C PRO A 239 14.23 -13.63 4.84
N LYS A 240 14.77 -14.35 5.83
CA LYS A 240 15.80 -15.38 5.57
C LYS A 240 15.16 -16.38 4.59
N ASN A 241 15.73 -16.48 3.39
CA ASN A 241 15.34 -17.51 2.42
C ASN A 241 15.46 -18.90 3.04
#